data_AF-A0A2V9ZLF1-F1
#
_entry.id   AF-A0A2V9ZLF1-F1
#
_cell.length_a   1.000
_cell.length_b   1.000
_cell.length_c   1.000
_cell.angle_alpha   90.00
_cell.angle_beta   90.00
_cell.angle_gamma   90.00
#
_symmetry.space_group_name_H-M   'P 1'
#
loop_
_entity.id
_entity.type
_entity.pdbx_description
1 polymer ?
#
loop_
_entity_poly.entity_id
_entity_poly.type
_entity_poly.pdbx_seq_one_letter_code
_entity_poly.pdbx_strand_id
1 'polypeptide(L)'
;MSEIHKKSRWLWSLSVVGTSLAGAAVFVFRGCWHTKMSWPVRAQGYSYQVCTNCGIKRLFDEKAFRRYGPFSYDLEYLIAWEQAHRRKSHQDVA
;
A
#
# COMPACT_ATOMS: atom_id res chain seq x y z
N MET A 1 -52.79 -21.28 3.68
CA MET A 1 -51.32 -21.41 3.80
C MET A 1 -50.66 -20.45 2.82
N SER A 2 -50.43 -19.17 3.17
CA SER A 2 -49.97 -18.19 2.16
C SER A 2 -49.00 -17.10 2.62
N GLU A 3 -48.94 -16.73 3.90
CA GLU A 3 -48.13 -15.54 4.30
C GLU A 3 -46.70 -15.85 4.80
N ILE A 4 -46.49 -17.01 5.43
CA ILE A 4 -45.21 -17.34 6.10
C ILE A 4 -44.09 -17.65 5.10
N HIS A 5 -44.44 -18.26 3.96
CA HIS A 5 -43.46 -18.72 2.97
C HIS A 5 -42.87 -17.56 2.14
N LYS A 6 -43.61 -16.45 1.99
CA LYS A 6 -43.20 -15.28 1.22
C LYS A 6 -42.16 -14.42 1.97
N LYS A 7 -42.30 -14.28 3.29
CA LYS A 7 -41.32 -13.60 4.16
C LYS A 7 -40.00 -14.37 4.27
N SER A 8 -40.06 -15.70 4.39
CA SER A 8 -38.88 -16.55 4.47
C SER A 8 -38.01 -16.40 3.21
N ARG A 9 -38.60 -16.53 2.02
CA ARG A 9 -37.86 -16.43 0.75
C ARG A 9 -37.16 -15.08 0.56
N TRP A 10 -37.79 -14.00 1.00
CA TRP A 10 -37.24 -12.64 0.90
C TRP A 10 -36.05 -12.42 1.85
N LEU A 11 -36.10 -13.01 3.06
CA LEU A 11 -35.00 -12.93 4.03
C LEU A 11 -33.76 -13.71 3.58
N TRP A 12 -33.92 -14.88 2.95
CA TRP A 12 -32.78 -15.63 2.39
C TRP A 12 -32.10 -14.88 1.24
N SER A 13 -32.87 -14.23 0.35
CA SER A 13 -32.32 -13.44 -0.76
C SER A 13 -31.51 -12.23 -0.27
N LEU A 14 -31.99 -11.53 0.76
CA LEU A 14 -31.28 -10.40 1.35
C LEU A 14 -29.97 -10.84 2.03
N SER A 15 -29.96 -11.99 2.69
CA SER A 15 -28.73 -12.55 3.27
C SER A 15 -27.70 -12.93 2.21
N VAL A 16 -28.11 -13.58 1.11
CA VAL A 16 -27.19 -13.98 0.03
C VAL A 16 -26.58 -12.76 -0.69
N VAL A 17 -27.36 -11.69 -0.89
CA VAL A 17 -26.86 -10.43 -1.46
C VAL A 17 -25.94 -9.69 -0.48
N GLY A 18 -26.25 -9.70 0.82
CA GLY A 18 -25.39 -9.10 1.85
C GLY A 18 -24.00 -9.75 1.91
N THR A 19 -23.93 -11.08 1.81
CA THR A 19 -22.65 -11.81 1.86
C THR A 19 -21.79 -11.59 0.60
N SER A 20 -22.39 -11.44 -0.58
CA SER A 20 -21.65 -11.26 -1.84
C SER A 20 -20.98 -9.89 -1.94
N LEU A 21 -21.63 -8.80 -1.50
CA LEU A 21 -21.03 -7.47 -1.46
C LEU A 21 -19.88 -7.36 -0.44
N ALA A 22 -20.01 -8.01 0.71
CA ALA A 22 -18.94 -8.08 1.70
C ALA A 22 -17.69 -8.82 1.16
N GLY A 23 -17.89 -9.88 0.38
CA GLY A 23 -16.79 -10.63 -0.25
C GLY A 23 -15.98 -9.79 -1.24
N ALA A 24 -16.65 -9.02 -2.11
CA ALA A 24 -15.98 -8.16 -3.08
C ALA A 24 -15.17 -7.03 -2.42
N ALA A 25 -15.70 -6.43 -1.35
CA ALA A 25 -15.00 -5.38 -0.60
C ALA A 25 -13.67 -5.89 -0.01
N VAL A 26 -13.65 -7.09 0.58
CA VAL A 26 -12.43 -7.67 1.18
C VAL A 26 -11.32 -7.91 0.15
N PHE A 27 -11.66 -8.21 -1.11
CA PHE A 27 -10.68 -8.34 -2.19
C PHE A 27 -10.11 -6.99 -2.65
N VAL A 28 -10.94 -5.95 -2.75
CA VAL A 28 -10.50 -4.60 -3.17
C VAL A 28 -9.72 -3.88 -2.06
N PHE A 29 -10.19 -3.97 -0.81
CA PHE A 29 -9.50 -3.38 0.35
C PHE A 29 -8.23 -4.14 0.77
N ARG A 30 -7.90 -5.26 0.10
CA ARG A 30 -6.59 -5.91 0.16
C ARG A 30 -5.52 -5.29 -0.74
N GLY A 31 -5.77 -4.13 -1.36
CA GLY A 31 -4.71 -3.35 -2.04
C GLY A 31 -3.45 -3.26 -1.16
N CYS A 32 -2.26 -3.51 -1.73
CA CYS A 32 -1.02 -3.72 -0.96
C CYS A 32 -0.88 -2.63 0.13
N TRP A 33 -1.07 -2.98 1.41
CA TRP A 33 -0.76 -2.07 2.53
C TRP A 33 0.74 -1.85 2.72
N HIS A 34 1.55 -2.16 1.70
CA HIS A 34 3.00 -2.00 1.65
C HIS A 34 3.71 -2.50 2.91
N THR A 35 3.12 -3.53 3.56
CA THR A 35 3.64 -4.13 4.79
C THR A 35 4.77 -5.10 4.48
N LYS A 36 4.64 -5.86 3.39
CA LYS A 36 5.64 -6.83 2.93
C LYS A 36 6.60 -6.18 1.94
N MET A 37 7.75 -5.77 2.46
CA MET A 37 8.84 -5.18 1.70
C MET A 37 9.94 -6.20 1.43
N SER A 38 10.62 -6.05 0.29
CA SER A 38 11.82 -6.78 -0.03
C SER A 38 12.96 -6.45 0.93
N TRP A 39 14.01 -7.26 0.89
CA TRP A 39 15.32 -6.89 1.44
C TRP A 39 15.81 -5.60 0.74
N PRO A 40 16.53 -4.71 1.45
CA PRO A 40 17.05 -3.48 0.84
C PRO A 40 18.02 -3.79 -0.31
N VAL A 41 17.78 -3.15 -1.45
CA VAL A 41 18.61 -3.27 -2.65
C VAL A 41 19.29 -1.94 -2.89
N ARG A 42 20.57 -1.97 -3.29
CA ARG A 42 21.32 -0.76 -3.68
C ARG A 42 21.29 -0.56 -5.19
N ALA A 43 21.00 0.66 -5.62
CA ALA A 43 21.22 1.11 -6.99
C ALA A 43 21.55 2.61 -7.01
N GLN A 44 22.41 3.04 -7.93
CA GLN A 44 22.76 4.45 -8.12
C GLN A 44 23.26 5.17 -6.84
N GLY A 45 23.86 4.43 -5.90
CA GLY A 45 24.33 4.97 -4.62
C GLY A 45 23.23 5.17 -3.55
N TYR A 46 21.99 4.77 -3.84
CA TYR A 46 20.87 4.80 -2.89
C TYR A 46 20.40 3.39 -2.57
N SER A 47 19.84 3.21 -1.38
CA SER A 47 19.21 1.96 -0.96
C SER A 47 17.70 2.13 -0.93
N TYR A 48 16.99 1.11 -1.41
CA TYR A 48 15.53 1.13 -1.48
C TYR A 48 14.95 -0.28 -1.29
N GLN A 49 13.68 -0.33 -0.93
CA GLN A 49 12.89 -1.56 -0.82
C GLN A 49 11.67 -1.49 -1.74
N VAL A 50 11.18 -2.66 -2.13
CA VAL A 50 10.04 -2.82 -3.04
C VAL A 50 8.92 -3.61 -2.35
N CYS A 51 7.64 -3.20 -2.44
CA CYS A 51 6.52 -4.03 -1.97
C CYS A 51 6.50 -5.30 -2.83
N THR A 52 6.58 -6.47 -2.19
CA THR A 52 6.58 -7.75 -2.91
C THR A 52 5.22 -8.10 -3.54
N ASN A 53 4.17 -7.36 -3.18
CA ASN A 53 2.82 -7.60 -3.67
C ASN A 53 2.40 -6.65 -4.80
N CYS A 54 2.90 -5.40 -4.83
CA CYS A 54 2.51 -4.41 -5.85
C CYS A 54 3.68 -3.81 -6.63
N GLY A 55 4.92 -3.91 -6.14
CA GLY A 55 6.10 -3.37 -6.84
C GLY A 55 6.43 -1.91 -6.52
N ILE A 56 5.68 -1.23 -5.64
CA ILE A 56 6.00 0.15 -5.27
C ILE A 56 7.33 0.21 -4.50
N LYS A 57 8.11 1.24 -4.74
CA LYS A 57 9.44 1.43 -4.13
C LYS A 57 9.40 2.49 -3.03
N ARG A 58 10.33 2.38 -2.09
CA ARG A 58 10.58 3.38 -1.03
C ARG A 58 12.05 3.37 -0.64
N LEU A 59 12.61 4.54 -0.35
CA LEU A 59 13.99 4.66 0.09
C LEU A 59 14.21 4.01 1.46
N PHE A 60 15.42 3.52 1.66
CA PHE A 60 15.85 2.82 2.86
C PHE A 60 17.18 3.38 3.35
N ASP A 61 17.24 3.72 4.63
CA ASP A 61 18.46 4.16 5.30
C ASP A 61 19.12 2.94 5.91
N GLU A 62 20.29 2.59 5.41
CA GLU A 62 21.04 1.41 5.85
C GLU A 62 21.74 1.64 7.18
N LYS A 63 22.05 2.89 7.53
CA LYS A 63 22.71 3.24 8.79
C LYS A 63 21.70 3.21 9.93
N ALA A 64 20.56 3.86 9.74
CA ALA A 64 19.46 3.86 10.71
C ALA A 64 18.55 2.63 10.58
N PHE A 65 18.81 1.75 9.61
CA PHE A 65 18.05 0.55 9.27
C PHE A 65 16.53 0.78 9.20
N ARG A 66 16.11 1.86 8.52
CA ARG A 66 14.70 2.27 8.46
C ARG A 66 14.29 2.78 7.08
N ARG A 67 13.03 2.55 6.72
CA ARG A 67 12.41 3.13 5.52
C ARG A 67 12.14 4.62 5.73
N TYR A 68 12.31 5.43 4.69
CA TYR A 68 12.03 6.86 4.74
C TYR A 68 11.51 7.39 3.40
N GLY A 69 11.06 8.64 3.38
CA GLY A 69 10.56 9.30 2.19
C GLY A 69 9.22 8.73 1.66
N PRO A 70 8.80 9.23 0.49
CA PRO A 70 7.54 8.86 -0.15
C PRO A 70 7.63 7.48 -0.83
N PHE A 71 6.47 6.99 -1.27
CA PHE A 71 6.37 5.83 -2.13
C PHE A 71 6.31 6.27 -3.61
N SER A 72 6.98 5.54 -4.49
CA SER A 72 6.89 5.73 -5.94
C SER A 72 7.26 4.45 -6.68
N TYR A 73 6.75 4.27 -7.89
CA TYR A 73 7.23 3.21 -8.78
C TYR A 73 8.50 3.59 -9.53
N ASP A 74 8.76 4.88 -9.66
CA ASP A 74 9.92 5.49 -10.30
C ASP A 74 11.01 5.73 -9.25
N LEU A 75 12.19 5.13 -9.45
CA LEU A 75 13.32 5.24 -8.51
C LEU A 75 14.03 6.58 -8.65
N GLU A 76 14.15 7.08 -9.88
CA GLU A 76 14.76 8.35 -10.23
C GLU A 76 14.02 9.50 -9.56
N TYR A 77 12.68 9.45 -9.52
CA TYR A 77 11.85 10.38 -8.74
C TYR A 77 12.21 10.37 -7.25
N LEU A 78 12.38 9.19 -6.65
CA LEU A 78 12.74 9.07 -5.23
C LEU A 78 14.13 9.65 -4.95
N ILE A 79 15.08 9.41 -5.85
CA ILE A 79 16.44 9.96 -5.75
C ILE A 79 16.42 11.48 -5.84
N ALA A 80 15.69 12.05 -6.81
CA ALA A 80 15.53 13.49 -6.95
C ALA A 80 14.89 14.12 -5.70
N TRP A 81 13.89 13.45 -5.13
CA TRP A 81 13.24 13.87 -3.87
C TRP A 81 14.25 13.94 -2.72
N GLU A 82 15.08 12.92 -2.53
CA GLU A 82 16.09 12.88 -1.45
C GLU A 82 17.16 13.97 -1.65
N GLN A 83 17.64 14.16 -2.88
CA GLN A 83 18.61 15.21 -3.18
C GLN A 83 18.05 16.61 -2.90
N ALA A 84 16.78 16.85 -3.24
CA ALA A 84 16.11 18.11 -2.91
C ALA A 84 15.96 18.31 -1.39
N HIS A 85 15.65 17.25 -0.64
CA HIS A 85 15.53 17.32 0.82
C HIS A 85 16.87 17.61 1.50
N ARG A 86 17.95 16.97 1.07
CA ARG A 86 19.29 17.27 1.60
C ARG A 86 19.75 18.70 1.32
N ARG A 87 19.48 19.21 0.11
CA ARG A 87 19.83 20.60 -0.22
C ARG A 87 19.12 21.59 0.70
N LYS A 88 17.83 21.39 0.96
CA LYS A 88 17.06 22.23 1.87
C LYS A 88 17.60 22.17 3.30
N SER A 89 17.85 20.98 3.84
CA SER A 89 18.35 20.84 5.21
C SER A 89 19.73 21.48 5.41
N HIS A 90 20.56 21.54 4.38
CA HIS A 90 21.85 22.24 4.44
C HIS A 90 21.70 23.76 4.40
N GLN A 91 20.69 24.27 3.68
CA GLN A 91 20.41 25.70 3.59
C GLN A 91 19.80 26.24 4.89
N ASP A 92 18.98 25.46 5.59
CA ASP A 92 18.35 25.86 6.86
C ASP A 92 19.34 25.93 8.05
N VAL A 93 20.54 25.37 7.89
CA VAL A 93 21.59 25.34 8.91
C VAL A 93 22.65 26.44 8.70
N ALA A 94 22.64 27.11 7.55
CA ALA A 94 23.57 28.18 7.19
C ALA A 94 23.04 29.56 7.59
#